data_AF-A0AAP0PG55-F1
#
_entry.id   AF-A0AAP0PG55-F1
#
_cell.length_a   1.000
_cell.length_b   1.000
_cell.length_c   1.000
_cell.angle_alpha   90.00
_cell.angle_beta   90.00
_cell.angle_gamma   90.00
#
_symmetry.space_group_name_H-M   'P 1'
#
loop_
_entity.id
_entity.type
_entity.pdbx_description
1 polymer ?
#
loop_
_entity_poly.entity_id
_entity_poly.type
_entity_poly.pdbx_seq_one_letter_code
_entity_poly.pdbx_strand_id
1 'polypeptide(L)'
;MLISGRPEGSFNGQRGLRQGDPLSPFLFILVADILGQMIDSAKRHGVIEGFKVGDEGIHVTHLQYADDSLLFVKNSERAVANMMHLVHTFYTISGLKLNLSKCGLLGINVSNDLVSEMAGR
;
A
#
# COMPACT_ATOMS: atom_id res chain seq x y z
N MET A 1 -20.57 -19.62 11.69
CA MET A 1 -20.89 -18.19 11.52
C MET A 1 -22.40 -18.04 11.68
N LEU A 2 -22.93 -16.89 12.12
CA LEU A 2 -24.38 -16.69 12.17
C LEU A 2 -24.84 -16.14 10.82
N ILE A 3 -25.71 -16.88 10.12
CA ILE A 3 -26.46 -16.34 8.98
C ILE A 3 -27.86 -16.04 9.53
N SER A 4 -28.29 -14.78 9.44
CA SER A 4 -29.58 -14.33 9.97
C SER A 4 -29.81 -14.71 11.45
N GLY A 5 -28.74 -14.70 12.26
CA GLY A 5 -28.81 -15.00 13.70
C GLY A 5 -28.83 -16.48 14.07
N ARG A 6 -28.69 -17.42 13.12
CA ARG A 6 -28.60 -18.86 13.40
C ARG A 6 -27.22 -19.43 13.05
N PRO A 7 -26.64 -20.30 13.90
CA PRO A 7 -25.37 -20.94 13.60
C PRO A 7 -25.56 -21.94 12.47
N GLU A 8 -24.97 -21.64 11.31
CA GLU A 8 -25.07 -22.46 10.11
C GLU A 8 -23.66 -22.88 9.68
N GLY A 9 -23.38 -24.19 9.78
CA GLY A 9 -22.19 -24.87 9.25
C GLY A 9 -20.80 -24.38 9.72
N SER A 10 -19.78 -25.21 9.44
CA SER A 10 -18.38 -24.75 9.42
C SER A 10 -18.04 -24.29 8.00
N PHE A 11 -17.69 -23.02 7.82
CA PHE A 11 -17.16 -22.52 6.56
C PHE A 11 -15.63 -22.57 6.62
N ASN A 12 -15.00 -23.30 5.69
CA ASN A 12 -13.55 -23.28 5.55
C ASN A 12 -13.14 -22.04 4.75
N GLY A 13 -12.91 -20.93 5.45
CA GLY A 13 -12.31 -19.74 4.86
C GLY A 13 -10.91 -20.04 4.36
N GLN A 14 -10.69 -19.99 3.03
CA GLN A 14 -9.36 -20.20 2.45
C GLN A 14 -8.46 -18.96 2.55
N ARG A 15 -9.04 -17.77 2.71
CA ARG A 15 -8.36 -16.47 2.80
C ARG A 15 -9.12 -15.53 3.72
N GLY A 16 -8.40 -14.58 4.31
CA GLY A 16 -8.95 -13.55 5.18
C GLY A 16 -8.92 -13.93 6.66
N LEU A 17 -8.87 -12.90 7.51
CA LEU A 17 -8.87 -13.04 8.95
C LEU A 17 -10.30 -12.90 9.48
N ARG A 18 -10.61 -13.60 10.57
CA ARG A 18 -11.96 -13.57 11.14
C ARG A 18 -12.24 -12.18 11.72
N GLN A 19 -13.27 -11.51 11.22
CA GLN A 19 -13.70 -10.23 11.77
C GLN A 19 -14.23 -10.43 13.20
N GLY A 20 -13.78 -9.61 14.14
CA GLY A 20 -14.08 -9.77 15.57
C GLY A 20 -13.16 -10.72 16.33
N ASP A 21 -12.16 -11.32 15.66
CA ASP A 21 -11.04 -11.96 16.36
C ASP A 21 -10.05 -10.87 16.82
N PRO A 22 -9.70 -10.82 18.12
CA PRO A 22 -8.80 -9.80 18.66
C PRO A 22 -7.40 -9.82 18.04
N LEU A 23 -6.97 -10.90 17.39
CA LEU A 23 -5.65 -11.01 16.76
C LEU A 23 -5.63 -10.51 15.31
N SER A 24 -6.77 -10.47 14.63
CA SER A 24 -6.86 -10.08 13.21
C SER A 24 -6.22 -8.71 12.90
N PRO A 25 -6.42 -7.66 13.72
CA PRO A 25 -5.79 -6.36 13.46
C PRO A 25 -4.26 -6.41 13.51
N PHE A 26 -3.68 -7.16 14.45
CA PHE A 26 -2.23 -7.28 14.58
C PHE A 26 -1.61 -8.01 13.40
N LEU A 27 -2.24 -9.10 12.94
CA LEU A 27 -1.79 -9.83 11.76
C LEU A 27 -1.84 -8.95 10.51
N PHE A 28 -2.86 -8.11 10.37
CA PHE A 28 -2.93 -7.16 9.26
C PHE A 28 -1.79 -6.14 9.31
N ILE A 29 -1.52 -5.56 10.48
CA ILE A 29 -0.41 -4.61 10.67
C ILE A 29 0.94 -5.25 10.33
N LEU A 30 1.18 -6.49 10.76
CA LEU A 30 2.41 -7.21 10.43
C LEU A 30 2.60 -7.38 8.92
N VAL A 31 1.53 -7.67 8.18
CA VAL A 31 1.60 -7.79 6.72
C VAL A 31 1.80 -6.42 6.06
N ALA A 32 1.17 -5.35 6.57
CA ALA A 32 1.40 -3.99 6.09
C ALA A 32 2.85 -3.52 6.32
N ASP A 33 3.44 -3.87 7.46
CA ASP A 33 4.84 -3.56 7.78
C ASP A 33 5.81 -4.16 6.75
N ILE A 34 5.52 -5.35 6.21
CA ILE A 34 6.31 -5.96 5.13
C ILE A 34 6.35 -5.04 3.89
N LEU A 35 5.23 -4.39 3.52
CA LEU A 35 5.22 -3.42 2.43
C LEU A 35 6.14 -2.23 2.75
N GLY A 36 6.11 -1.74 3.99
CA GLY A 36 7.00 -0.66 4.44
C GLY A 36 8.48 -1.05 4.32
N GLN A 37 8.84 -2.25 4.79
CA GLN A 37 10.20 -2.77 4.68
C GLN A 37 10.66 -2.97 3.23
N MET A 38 9.77 -3.40 2.33
CA MET A 38 10.06 -3.51 0.89
C MET A 38 10.37 -2.14 0.28
N ILE A 39 9.58 -1.11 0.62
CA ILE A 39 9.79 0.27 0.19
C ILE A 39 11.12 0.81 0.74
N ASP A 40 11.41 0.59 2.01
CA ASP A 40 12.68 1.03 2.62
C ASP A 40 13.90 0.32 2.05
N SER A 41 13.76 -0.96 1.70
CA SER A 41 14.80 -1.68 0.96
C SER A 41 15.02 -1.06 -0.42
N ALA A 42 13.96 -0.80 -1.19
CA ALA A 42 14.07 -0.17 -2.49
C ALA A 42 14.69 1.24 -2.43
N LYS A 43 14.34 2.02 -1.39
CA LYS A 43 14.95 3.32 -1.09
C LYS A 43 16.46 3.19 -0.84
N ARG A 44 16.88 2.25 0.01
CA ARG A 44 18.30 2.03 0.32
C ARG A 44 19.13 1.65 -0.90
N HIS A 45 18.52 0.97 -1.87
CA HIS A 45 19.16 0.60 -3.14
C HIS A 45 19.02 1.67 -4.24
N GLY A 46 18.43 2.83 -3.95
CA GLY A 46 18.25 3.91 -4.92
C GLY A 46 17.23 3.60 -6.03
N VAL A 47 16.40 2.56 -5.86
CA VAL A 47 15.35 2.18 -6.82
C VAL A 47 14.19 3.17 -6.79
N ILE A 48 13.86 3.67 -5.60
CA ILE A 48 12.88 4.72 -5.37
C ILE A 48 13.49 5.80 -4.49
N GLU A 49 12.93 6.99 -4.57
CA GLU A 49 13.27 8.11 -3.70
C GLU A 49 11.98 8.66 -3.10
N GLY A 50 12.02 8.95 -1.81
CA GLY A 50 10.95 9.65 -1.11
C GLY A 50 11.04 11.16 -1.31
N PHE A 51 10.42 11.92 -0.42
CA PHE A 51 10.59 13.36 -0.34
C PHE A 51 11.28 13.75 0.98
N LYS A 52 12.05 14.84 0.94
CA LYS A 52 12.75 15.38 2.11
C LYS A 52 11.87 16.43 2.80
N VAL A 53 11.74 16.33 4.12
CA VAL A 53 10.99 17.28 4.95
C VAL A 53 11.94 18.01 5.90
N GLY A 54 12.03 19.33 5.76
CA GLY A 54 12.90 20.19 6.58
C GLY A 54 14.36 20.24 6.12
N ASP A 55 15.12 21.19 6.65
CA ASP A 55 16.49 21.48 6.23
C ASP A 55 17.49 20.37 6.65
N GLU A 56 17.35 19.86 7.87
CA GLU A 56 18.06 18.68 8.43
C GLU A 56 17.48 17.34 7.92
N GLY A 57 16.63 17.39 6.88
CA GLY A 57 15.35 16.68 6.82
C GLY A 57 15.25 15.15 6.79
N ILE A 58 14.08 14.70 7.27
CA ILE A 58 13.58 13.32 7.24
C ILE A 58 13.17 12.96 5.81
N HIS A 59 13.65 11.82 5.30
CA HIS A 59 13.27 11.29 4.00
C HIS A 59 12.08 10.34 4.13
N VAL A 60 10.89 10.81 3.77
CA VAL A 60 9.63 10.07 3.86
C VAL A 60 9.31 9.41 2.53
N THR A 61 9.09 8.09 2.52
CA THR A 61 8.67 7.32 1.34
C THR A 61 7.24 6.84 1.44
N HIS A 62 6.75 6.59 2.65
CA HIS A 62 5.41 6.08 2.88
C HIS A 62 4.90 6.49 4.27
N LEU A 63 3.58 6.54 4.40
CA LEU A 63 2.86 6.64 5.67
C LEU A 63 1.76 5.56 5.66
N GLN A 64 1.64 4.80 6.73
CA GLN A 64 0.67 3.70 6.82
C GLN A 64 -0.16 3.84 8.10
N TYR A 65 -1.47 3.64 7.97
CA TYR A 65 -2.39 3.59 9.09
C TYR A 65 -3.47 2.55 8.80
N ALA A 66 -3.44 1.43 9.52
CA ALA A 66 -4.28 0.28 9.22
C ALA A 66 -4.21 -0.07 7.71
N ASP A 67 -5.35 -0.16 7.02
CA ASP A 67 -5.45 -0.48 5.60
C ASP A 67 -5.20 0.71 4.66
N ASP A 68 -5.08 1.93 5.19
CA ASP A 68 -4.79 3.12 4.41
C ASP A 68 -3.28 3.38 4.32
N SER A 69 -2.79 3.61 3.10
CA SER A 69 -1.38 3.87 2.83
C SER A 69 -1.21 5.05 1.88
N LEU A 70 -0.31 5.97 2.23
CA LEU A 70 0.19 7.02 1.35
C LEU A 70 1.60 6.68 0.91
N LEU A 71 1.82 6.66 -0.40
CA LEU A 71 3.13 6.37 -1.01
C LEU A 71 3.63 7.64 -1.70
N PHE A 72 4.85 8.04 -1.35
CA PHE A 72 5.49 9.23 -1.90
C PHE A 72 6.54 8.84 -2.93
N VAL A 73 6.41 9.40 -4.12
CA VAL A 73 7.24 9.09 -5.27
C VAL A 73 7.64 10.39 -5.95
N LYS A 74 8.89 10.47 -6.41
CA LYS A 74 9.33 11.59 -7.26
C LYS A 74 8.50 11.65 -8.54
N ASN A 75 8.36 12.87 -9.08
CA ASN A 75 7.77 13.11 -10.39
C ASN A 75 8.67 12.57 -11.51
N SER A 76 8.62 11.26 -11.72
CA SER A 76 9.39 10.52 -12.72
C SER A 76 8.62 9.26 -13.05
N GLU A 77 8.34 9.04 -14.34
CA GLU A 77 7.68 7.81 -14.81
C GLU A 77 8.38 6.55 -14.31
N ARG A 78 9.73 6.55 -14.32
CA ARG A 78 10.53 5.44 -13.81
C ARG A 78 10.30 5.20 -12.32
N ALA A 79 10.23 6.28 -11.52
CA ALA A 79 10.00 6.16 -10.08
C ALA A 79 8.58 5.64 -9.79
N VAL A 80 7.58 6.12 -10.53
CA VAL A 80 6.18 5.64 -10.45
C VAL A 80 6.11 4.17 -10.84
N ALA A 81 6.72 3.77 -11.95
CA ALA A 81 6.77 2.38 -12.40
C ALA A 81 7.43 1.47 -11.35
N ASN A 82 8.57 1.89 -10.77
CA ASN A 82 9.24 1.14 -9.72
C ASN A 82 8.36 0.97 -8.47
N MET A 83 7.64 2.01 -8.05
CA MET A 83 6.70 1.92 -6.94
C MET A 83 5.55 0.95 -7.24
N MET A 84 4.97 1.03 -8.45
CA MET A 84 3.91 0.12 -8.87
C MET A 84 4.38 -1.34 -8.96
N HIS A 85 5.63 -1.57 -9.38
CA HIS A 85 6.25 -2.90 -9.35
C HIS A 85 6.40 -3.42 -7.91
N LEU A 86 6.83 -2.60 -6.96
CA LEU A 86 6.93 -2.99 -5.54
C LEU A 86 5.57 -3.40 -4.97
N VAL A 87 4.55 -2.58 -5.23
CA VAL A 87 3.17 -2.86 -4.84
C VAL A 87 2.65 -4.15 -5.46
N HIS A 88 2.94 -4.40 -6.73
CA HIS A 88 2.53 -5.63 -7.41
C HIS A 88 3.26 -6.86 -6.84
N THR A 89 4.54 -6.75 -6.54
CA THR A 89 5.31 -7.81 -5.87
C THR A 89 4.74 -8.09 -4.48
N PHE A 90 4.41 -7.05 -3.70
CA PHE A 90 3.75 -7.21 -2.41
C PHE A 90 2.41 -7.95 -2.53
N TYR A 91 1.58 -7.58 -3.51
CA TYR A 91 0.33 -8.31 -3.80
C TYR A 91 0.59 -9.79 -4.11
N THR A 92 1.62 -10.09 -4.90
CA THR A 92 1.94 -11.45 -5.32
C THR A 92 2.37 -12.33 -4.14
N ILE A 93 3.08 -11.75 -3.17
CA ILE A 93 3.59 -12.46 -1.99
C ILE A 93 2.52 -12.58 -0.90
N SER A 94 1.78 -11.49 -0.62
CA SER A 94 0.82 -11.42 0.49
C SER A 94 -0.60 -11.87 0.12
N GLY A 95 -0.95 -11.83 -1.16
CA GLY A 95 -2.34 -11.96 -1.63
C GLY A 95 -3.22 -10.73 -1.34
N LEU A 96 -2.69 -9.67 -0.74
CA LEU A 96 -3.41 -8.42 -0.48
C LEU A 96 -3.38 -7.52 -1.72
N LYS A 97 -4.54 -7.36 -2.35
CA LYS A 97 -4.69 -6.58 -3.57
C LYS A 97 -5.04 -5.13 -3.23
N LEU A 98 -4.39 -4.18 -3.90
CA LEU A 98 -4.84 -2.79 -3.86
C LEU A 98 -6.27 -2.66 -4.35
N ASN A 99 -7.05 -1.86 -3.64
CA ASN A 99 -8.37 -1.48 -4.07
C ASN A 99 -8.29 -0.25 -4.99
N LEU A 100 -8.12 -0.49 -6.29
CA LEU A 100 -7.94 0.59 -7.28
C LEU A 100 -9.11 1.59 -7.32
N SER A 101 -10.33 1.21 -6.89
CA SER A 101 -11.45 2.17 -6.82
C SER A 101 -11.34 3.13 -5.64
N LYS A 102 -10.50 2.81 -4.64
CA LYS A 102 -10.18 3.66 -3.50
C LYS A 102 -8.78 4.29 -3.59
N CYS A 103 -7.97 3.90 -4.57
CA CYS A 103 -6.67 4.49 -4.80
C CYS A 103 -6.75 5.68 -5.76
N GLY A 104 -5.84 6.65 -5.58
CA GLY A 104 -5.69 7.78 -6.47
C GLY A 104 -4.23 8.23 -6.54
N LEU A 105 -3.87 8.89 -7.65
CA LEU A 105 -2.60 9.58 -7.80
C LEU A 105 -2.84 11.08 -7.62
N LEU A 106 -2.05 11.71 -6.76
CA LEU A 106 -2.11 13.15 -6.51
C LEU A 106 -0.79 13.80 -6.90
N GLY A 107 -0.89 14.85 -7.70
CA GLY A 107 0.24 15.70 -8.04
C GLY A 107 0.45 16.81 -7.03
N ILE A 108 1.67 16.99 -6.52
CA ILE A 108 2.06 18.14 -5.71
C ILE A 108 2.88 19.07 -6.60
N ASN A 109 2.38 20.28 -6.84
CA ASN A 109 3.02 21.28 -7.70
C ASN A 109 3.32 20.78 -9.14
N VAL A 110 2.40 19.98 -9.70
CA VAL A 110 2.44 19.49 -11.08
C VAL A 110 1.06 19.70 -11.73
N SER A 111 1.01 19.80 -13.06
CA SER A 111 -0.25 19.97 -13.79
C SER A 111 -1.11 18.71 -13.73
N ASN A 112 -2.44 18.88 -13.79
CA ASN A 112 -3.38 17.77 -13.83
C ASN A 112 -3.21 16.88 -15.08
N ASP A 113 -2.74 17.48 -16.18
CA ASP A 113 -2.46 16.75 -17.42
C ASP A 113 -1.33 15.74 -17.20
N LEU A 114 -0.24 16.15 -16.55
CA LEU A 114 0.88 15.27 -16.22
C LEU A 114 0.48 14.16 -15.23
N VAL A 115 -0.39 14.48 -14.27
CA VAL A 115 -0.93 13.49 -13.33
C VAL A 115 -1.77 12.45 -14.06
N SER A 116 -2.57 12.87 -15.04
CA SER A 116 -3.42 11.97 -15.84
C SER A 116 -2.58 11.04 -16.72
N GLU A 117 -1.57 11.60 -17.39
CA GLU A 117 -0.60 10.85 -18.19
C GLU A 117 0.12 9.78 -17.34
N MET A 118 0.64 10.17 -16.17
CA MET A 118 1.31 9.23 -15.25
C MET A 118 0.36 8.18 -14.65
N ALA A 119 -0.94 8.49 -14.53
CA ALA A 119 -1.94 7.54 -14.10
C ALA A 119 -2.36 6.55 -15.20
N GLY A 120 -1.84 6.70 -16.42
CA GLY A 120 -2.23 5.90 -17.59
C GLY A 120 -3.67 6.18 -18.03
N ARG A 121 -4.14 7.43 -17.88
CA ARG A 121 -5.48 7.90 -18.24
C ARG A 121 -5.44 8.90 -19.38
#